data_AF-A0A7W7VLV9-F1
#
_entry.id   AF-A0A7W7VLV9-F1
#
_cell.length_a   1.000
_cell.length_b   1.000
_cell.length_c   1.000
_cell.angle_alpha   90.00
_cell.angle_beta   90.00
_cell.angle_gamma   90.00
#
_symmetry.space_group_name_H-M   'P 1'
#
loop_
_entity.id
_entity.type
_entity.pdbx_description
1 polymer ?
#
loop_
_entity_poly.entity_id
_entity_poly.type
_entity_poly.pdbx_seq_one_letter_code
_entity_poly.pdbx_strand_id
1 'polypeptide(L)'
;MTVAREHGRIRYQTWSDDDFRALRGDEQRVFMLALTQPGLSYCGVVPFTLKRWAGLAADSTVPKLRRAVGRLQDARYVVVDEDTEEMLIRSFLRHDGILDSPNIARATVKDFANVGSKLLKAVLVVEVYRLLNEEPRVGHEKTWEEVLAPWLAESMPRTFPEGFPQGFPAAFTRTLYQTSGEAFVLACARDAHIASRTAPGPSPAPKSFSPARAAAAVAHTCEIHRLPEPCRGCAADRKAST
;
A
#
# COMPACT_ATOMS: atom_id res chain seq x y z
N MET A 1 -14.62 -20.87 -13.49
CA MET A 1 -14.35 -19.43 -13.45
C MET A 1 -14.23 -19.04 -12.00
N THR A 2 -13.02 -18.78 -11.52
CA THR A 2 -12.80 -18.21 -10.18
C THR A 2 -13.50 -16.86 -10.14
N VAL A 3 -14.28 -16.58 -9.09
CA VAL A 3 -14.88 -15.25 -8.90
C VAL A 3 -13.72 -14.26 -8.80
N ALA A 4 -13.47 -13.54 -9.89
CA ALA A 4 -12.48 -12.48 -9.93
C ALA A 4 -13.01 -11.32 -9.09
N ARG A 5 -12.14 -10.68 -8.31
CA ARG A 5 -12.50 -9.47 -7.58
C ARG A 5 -13.00 -8.42 -8.56
N GLU A 6 -14.20 -7.91 -8.35
CA GLU A 6 -14.80 -6.88 -9.22
C GLU A 6 -14.15 -5.50 -9.03
N HIS A 7 -13.64 -5.23 -7.83
CA HIS A 7 -13.03 -3.96 -7.47
C HIS A 7 -11.80 -4.17 -6.58
N GLY A 8 -10.84 -3.23 -6.67
CA GLY A 8 -9.76 -3.10 -5.70
C GLY A 8 -10.21 -2.26 -4.50
N ARG A 9 -9.80 -2.64 -3.29
CA ARG A 9 -10.10 -1.88 -2.08
C ARG A 9 -8.98 -0.89 -1.78
N ILE A 10 -9.26 0.40 -1.91
CA ILE A 10 -8.34 1.48 -1.50
C ILE A 10 -8.91 2.13 -0.24
N ARG A 11 -8.12 2.15 0.84
CA ARG A 11 -8.55 2.74 2.11
C ARG A 11 -8.44 4.26 2.04
N TYR A 12 -9.42 4.99 2.59
CA TYR A 12 -9.35 6.45 2.67
C TYR A 12 -8.11 6.95 3.44
N GLN A 13 -7.69 6.17 4.44
CA GLN A 13 -6.51 6.46 5.27
C GLN A 13 -5.21 6.53 4.47
N THR A 14 -5.15 5.94 3.27
CA THR A 14 -3.98 6.05 2.39
C THR A 14 -3.62 7.50 2.08
N TRP A 15 -4.60 8.41 2.05
CA TRP A 15 -4.34 9.84 1.81
C TRP A 15 -3.97 10.63 3.07
N SER A 16 -4.13 10.03 4.26
CA SER A 16 -3.65 10.60 5.53
C SER A 16 -2.31 10.02 5.99
N ASP A 17 -1.79 9.02 5.28
CA ASP A 17 -0.50 8.39 5.56
C ASP A 17 0.66 9.30 5.08
N ASP A 18 1.51 9.72 6.02
CA ASP A 18 2.62 10.62 5.73
C ASP A 18 3.70 9.99 4.82
N ASP A 19 3.94 8.68 4.96
CA ASP A 19 4.87 7.95 4.10
C ASP A 19 4.33 7.90 2.65
N PHE A 20 3.01 7.68 2.51
CA PHE A 20 2.39 7.64 1.18
C PHE A 20 2.39 9.02 0.53
N ARG A 21 2.16 10.07 1.33
CA ARG A 21 2.21 11.48 0.87
C ARG A 21 3.62 11.94 0.50
N ALA A 22 4.66 11.30 1.04
CA ALA A 22 6.05 11.58 0.66
C ALA A 22 6.41 11.04 -0.73
N LEU A 23 5.63 10.10 -1.27
CA LEU A 23 5.80 9.58 -2.63
C LEU A 23 5.47 10.63 -3.69
N ARG A 24 6.12 10.50 -4.85
CA ARG A 24 5.80 11.30 -6.04
C ARG A 24 4.48 10.85 -6.66
N GLY A 25 3.85 11.74 -7.43
CA GLY A 25 2.58 11.41 -8.11
C GLY A 25 2.67 10.21 -9.07
N ASP A 26 3.81 10.01 -9.75
CA ASP A 26 4.01 8.83 -10.60
C ASP A 26 4.17 7.54 -9.77
N GLU A 27 4.84 7.61 -8.62
CA GLU A 27 4.97 6.49 -7.66
C GLU A 27 3.61 6.10 -7.06
N GLN A 28 2.86 7.08 -6.54
CA GLN A 28 1.49 6.87 -6.02
C GLN A 28 0.58 6.25 -7.08
N ARG A 29 0.62 6.77 -8.32
CA ARG A 29 -0.18 6.23 -9.42
C ARG A 29 0.19 4.79 -9.73
N VAL A 30 1.49 4.44 -9.78
CA VAL A 30 1.93 3.07 -10.05
C VAL A 30 1.51 2.12 -8.93
N PHE A 31 1.59 2.55 -7.68
CA PHE A 31 1.11 1.77 -6.55
C PHE A 31 -0.40 1.47 -6.66
N MET A 32 -1.20 2.50 -6.94
CA MET A 32 -2.65 2.33 -7.15
C MET A 32 -2.95 1.43 -8.35
N LEU A 33 -2.20 1.61 -9.45
CA LEU A 33 -2.34 0.78 -10.64
C LEU A 33 -2.13 -0.70 -10.32
N ALA A 34 -1.12 -1.02 -9.51
CA ALA A 34 -0.82 -2.39 -9.07
C ALA A 34 -1.93 -2.97 -8.19
N LEU A 35 -2.43 -2.19 -7.23
CA LEU A 35 -3.52 -2.58 -6.33
C LEU A 35 -4.85 -2.86 -7.05
N THR A 36 -5.04 -2.30 -8.24
CA THR A 36 -6.28 -2.47 -9.01
C THR A 36 -6.09 -3.33 -10.26
N GLN A 37 -5.03 -4.13 -10.34
CA GLN A 37 -4.89 -5.08 -11.45
C GLN A 37 -5.86 -6.26 -11.30
N PRO A 38 -6.45 -6.75 -12.40
CA PRO A 38 -7.35 -7.92 -12.37
C PRO A 38 -6.64 -9.22 -11.97
N GLY A 39 -5.31 -9.25 -12.05
CA GLY A 39 -4.48 -10.40 -11.66
C GLY A 39 -3.93 -10.35 -10.23
N LEU A 40 -4.43 -9.44 -9.37
CA LEU A 40 -3.97 -9.34 -8.00
C LEU A 40 -4.47 -10.53 -7.16
N SER A 41 -3.54 -11.33 -6.66
CA SER A 41 -3.84 -12.50 -5.82
C SER A 41 -4.28 -12.11 -4.41
N TYR A 42 -4.81 -13.07 -3.65
CA TYR A 42 -5.08 -12.91 -2.22
C TYR A 42 -3.80 -12.69 -1.40
N CYS A 43 -2.62 -13.02 -1.95
CA CYS A 43 -1.33 -12.67 -1.35
C CYS A 43 -0.89 -11.24 -1.62
N GLY A 44 -1.59 -10.49 -2.47
CA GLY A 44 -1.12 -9.17 -2.92
C GLY A 44 0.02 -9.26 -3.94
N VAL A 45 0.13 -10.39 -4.64
CA VAL A 45 1.08 -10.58 -5.74
C VAL A 45 0.37 -10.34 -7.06
N VAL A 46 1.03 -9.61 -7.96
CA VAL A 46 0.52 -9.23 -9.27
C VAL A 46 1.58 -9.52 -10.35
N PRO A 47 1.19 -9.93 -11.57
CA PRO A 47 2.11 -10.03 -12.70
C PRO A 47 2.78 -8.68 -13.02
N PHE A 48 4.10 -8.65 -13.06
CA PHE A 48 4.93 -7.47 -13.28
C PHE A 48 5.08 -7.13 -14.77
N THR A 49 3.96 -6.79 -15.41
CA THR A 49 3.86 -6.64 -16.87
C THR A 49 4.03 -5.18 -17.33
N LEU A 50 5.21 -4.59 -17.12
CA LEU A 50 5.47 -3.15 -17.41
C LEU A 50 5.07 -2.69 -18.82
N LYS A 51 5.27 -3.53 -19.84
CA LYS A 51 4.87 -3.21 -21.23
C LYS A 51 3.35 -3.03 -21.35
N ARG A 52 2.57 -3.90 -20.70
CA ARG A 52 1.11 -3.78 -20.67
C ARG A 52 0.69 -2.54 -19.89
N TRP A 53 1.32 -2.28 -18.75
CA TRP A 53 1.01 -1.13 -17.90
C TRP A 53 1.32 0.21 -18.57
N ALA A 54 2.35 0.27 -19.42
CA ALA A 54 2.66 1.47 -20.20
C ALA A 54 1.51 1.86 -21.14
N GLY A 55 0.75 0.90 -21.66
CA GLY A 55 -0.42 1.16 -22.50
C GLY A 55 -1.64 1.73 -21.76
N LEU A 56 -1.60 1.87 -20.44
CA LEU A 56 -2.75 2.28 -19.62
C LEU A 56 -2.82 3.79 -19.34
N ALA A 57 -1.88 4.59 -19.87
CA ALA A 57 -2.02 6.05 -19.96
C ALA A 57 -1.12 6.62 -21.04
N ALA A 58 -1.55 7.72 -21.65
CA ALA A 58 -0.88 8.36 -22.79
C ALA A 58 0.57 8.80 -22.49
N ASP A 59 0.89 9.09 -21.23
CA ASP A 59 2.19 9.57 -20.79
C ASP A 59 3.04 8.50 -20.08
N SER A 60 2.51 7.28 -19.93
CA SER A 60 3.18 6.15 -19.30
C SER A 60 4.13 5.46 -20.27
N THR A 61 5.39 5.36 -19.89
CA THR A 61 6.41 4.62 -20.65
C THR A 61 7.08 3.60 -19.75
N VAL A 62 7.59 2.50 -20.32
CA VAL A 62 8.31 1.47 -19.55
C VAL A 62 9.44 2.07 -18.71
N PRO A 63 10.29 2.99 -19.21
CA PRO A 63 11.31 3.63 -18.39
C PRO A 63 10.75 4.45 -17.21
N LYS A 64 9.64 5.18 -17.40
CA LYS A 64 9.00 5.94 -16.31
C LYS A 64 8.43 5.01 -15.25
N LEU A 65 7.73 3.95 -15.66
CA LEU A 65 7.16 2.96 -14.76
C LEU A 65 8.25 2.23 -13.97
N ARG A 66 9.32 1.76 -14.66
CA ARG A 66 10.45 1.09 -14.01
C ARG A 66 11.12 1.98 -12.96
N ARG A 67 11.31 3.27 -13.25
CA ARG A 67 11.84 4.23 -12.28
C ARG A 67 10.92 4.39 -11.06
N ALA A 68 9.61 4.57 -11.29
CA ALA A 68 8.64 4.71 -10.21
C ALA A 68 8.57 3.45 -9.33
N VAL A 69 8.61 2.25 -9.94
CA VAL A 69 8.68 0.98 -9.20
C VAL A 69 9.95 0.87 -8.38
N GLY A 70 11.11 1.24 -8.93
CA GLY A 70 12.36 1.26 -8.16
C GLY A 70 12.27 2.16 -6.92
N ARG A 71 11.63 3.33 -7.04
CA ARG A 71 11.37 4.23 -5.90
C ARG A 71 10.41 3.64 -4.89
N LEU A 72 9.36 2.93 -5.34
CA LEU A 72 8.46 2.19 -4.45
C LEU A 72 9.18 1.04 -3.73
N GLN A 73 10.16 0.38 -4.35
CA GLN A 73 11.01 -0.62 -3.71
C GLN A 73 11.91 0.03 -2.65
N ASP A 74 12.57 1.15 -2.98
CA ASP A 74 13.38 1.94 -2.03
C ASP A 74 12.56 2.37 -0.81
N ALA A 75 11.34 2.86 -1.07
CA ALA A 75 10.35 3.26 -0.07
C ALA A 75 9.61 2.08 0.56
N ARG A 76 10.00 0.83 0.25
CA ARG A 76 9.52 -0.39 0.90
C ARG A 76 8.01 -0.68 0.73
N TYR A 77 7.37 -0.13 -0.30
CA TYR A 77 5.97 -0.42 -0.65
C TYR A 77 5.79 -1.73 -1.41
N VAL A 78 6.75 -2.06 -2.28
CA VAL A 78 6.68 -3.25 -3.15
C VAL A 78 7.99 -4.04 -3.14
N VAL A 79 7.92 -5.31 -3.53
CA VAL A 79 9.09 -6.13 -3.88
C VAL A 79 8.85 -6.72 -5.26
N VAL A 80 9.85 -6.63 -6.13
CA VAL A 80 9.79 -7.16 -7.49
C VAL A 80 10.78 -8.30 -7.61
N ASP A 81 10.36 -9.37 -8.26
CA ASP A 81 11.23 -10.41 -8.79
C ASP A 81 11.11 -10.39 -10.32
N GLU A 82 12.15 -9.91 -10.99
CA GLU A 82 12.14 -9.80 -12.46
C GLU A 82 12.28 -11.17 -13.14
N ASP A 83 12.87 -12.17 -12.48
CA ASP A 83 13.06 -13.50 -13.08
C ASP A 83 11.75 -14.26 -13.21
N THR A 84 10.85 -14.06 -12.25
CA THR A 84 9.50 -14.64 -12.25
C THR A 84 8.43 -13.70 -12.80
N GLU A 85 8.80 -12.47 -13.16
CA GLU A 85 7.89 -11.40 -13.56
C GLU A 85 6.74 -11.19 -12.55
N GLU A 86 7.05 -11.22 -11.25
CA GLU A 86 6.09 -11.03 -10.17
C GLU A 86 6.42 -9.80 -9.32
N MET A 87 5.38 -9.13 -8.82
CA MET A 87 5.51 -8.03 -7.86
C MET A 87 4.58 -8.23 -6.67
N LEU A 88 5.13 -8.12 -5.47
CA LEU A 88 4.41 -8.15 -4.19
C LEU A 88 4.13 -6.74 -3.70
N ILE A 89 2.89 -6.49 -3.30
CA ILE A 89 2.47 -5.30 -2.57
C ILE A 89 2.49 -5.62 -1.08
N ARG A 90 3.48 -5.09 -0.34
CA ARG A 90 3.79 -5.57 1.02
C ARG A 90 2.67 -5.35 2.03
N SER A 91 2.03 -4.18 1.98
CA SER A 91 0.96 -3.82 2.92
C SER A 91 -0.38 -4.49 2.61
N PHE A 92 -0.47 -5.26 1.52
CA PHE A 92 -1.74 -5.81 1.05
C PHE A 92 -2.41 -6.70 2.10
N LEU A 93 -1.69 -7.67 2.67
CA LEU A 93 -2.25 -8.61 3.64
C LEU A 93 -2.82 -7.93 4.89
N ARG A 94 -2.13 -6.90 5.39
CA ARG A 94 -2.63 -6.06 6.49
C ARG A 94 -3.92 -5.35 6.10
N HIS A 95 -3.98 -4.82 4.89
CA HIS A 95 -5.11 -3.99 4.47
C HIS A 95 -6.34 -4.79 4.02
N ASP A 96 -6.13 -6.02 3.60
CA ASP A 96 -7.17 -6.88 3.03
C ASP A 96 -7.81 -7.82 4.07
N GLY A 97 -7.33 -7.79 5.31
CA GLY A 97 -8.00 -8.43 6.45
C GLY A 97 -7.81 -9.95 6.47
N ILE A 98 -6.60 -10.44 6.19
CA ILE A 98 -6.32 -11.90 6.21
C ILE A 98 -6.70 -12.55 7.55
N LEU A 99 -6.54 -11.84 8.68
CA LEU A 99 -6.91 -12.33 10.01
C LEU A 99 -8.42 -12.31 10.27
N ASP A 100 -9.17 -11.46 9.56
CA ASP A 100 -10.59 -11.20 9.81
C ASP A 100 -11.49 -12.40 9.47
N SER A 101 -11.05 -13.26 8.56
CA SER A 101 -11.85 -14.42 8.12
C SER A 101 -11.01 -15.63 7.74
N PRO A 102 -11.32 -16.83 8.27
CA PRO A 102 -10.66 -18.07 7.85
C PRO A 102 -10.76 -18.35 6.35
N ASN A 103 -11.83 -17.88 5.70
CA ASN A 103 -12.00 -18.08 4.26
C ASN A 103 -11.00 -17.24 3.44
N ILE A 104 -10.74 -16.00 3.86
CA ILE A 104 -9.73 -15.13 3.24
C ILE A 104 -8.34 -15.71 3.49
N ALA A 105 -8.06 -16.17 4.71
CA ALA A 105 -6.81 -16.84 5.03
C ALA A 105 -6.58 -18.10 4.18
N ARG A 106 -7.59 -18.97 4.01
CA ARG A 106 -7.47 -20.16 3.14
C ARG A 106 -7.25 -19.79 1.68
N ALA A 107 -7.93 -18.76 1.17
CA ALA A 107 -7.70 -18.24 -0.18
C ALA A 107 -6.27 -17.72 -0.34
N THR A 108 -5.74 -17.02 0.67
CA THR A 108 -4.37 -16.52 0.70
C THR A 108 -3.36 -17.67 0.72
N VAL A 109 -3.53 -18.69 1.56
CA VAL A 109 -2.65 -19.87 1.60
C VAL A 109 -2.66 -20.61 0.25
N LYS A 110 -3.83 -20.73 -0.38
CA LYS A 110 -3.94 -21.32 -1.72
C LYS A 110 -3.19 -20.51 -2.77
N ASP A 111 -3.35 -19.19 -2.78
CA ASP A 111 -2.64 -18.32 -3.73
C ASP A 111 -1.14 -18.29 -3.46
N PHE A 112 -0.72 -18.41 -2.20
CA PHE A 112 0.70 -18.50 -1.82
C PHE A 112 1.37 -19.68 -2.51
N ALA A 113 0.71 -20.83 -2.61
CA ALA A 113 1.25 -21.98 -3.31
C ALA A 113 1.56 -21.68 -4.79
N ASN A 114 0.74 -20.82 -5.42
CA ASN A 114 0.84 -20.44 -6.83
C ASN A 114 1.86 -19.33 -7.11
N VAL A 115 2.39 -18.65 -6.07
CA VAL A 115 3.46 -17.65 -6.26
C VAL A 115 4.73 -18.36 -6.76
N GLY A 116 5.23 -17.96 -7.92
CA GLY A 116 6.40 -18.57 -8.54
C GLY A 116 7.70 -18.20 -7.82
N SER A 117 7.77 -16.97 -7.33
CA SER A 117 8.94 -16.39 -6.70
C SER A 117 9.18 -16.94 -5.29
N LYS A 118 10.34 -17.58 -5.11
CA LYS A 118 10.85 -17.94 -3.77
C LYS A 118 11.16 -16.69 -2.93
N LEU A 119 11.61 -15.61 -3.58
CA LEU A 119 11.85 -14.31 -2.95
C LEU A 119 10.55 -13.77 -2.35
N LEU A 120 9.49 -13.66 -3.15
CA LEU A 120 8.22 -13.09 -2.70
C LEU A 120 7.54 -13.99 -1.66
N LYS A 121 7.63 -15.31 -1.80
CA LYS A 121 7.18 -16.28 -0.77
C LYS A 121 7.85 -16.03 0.57
N ALA A 122 9.16 -15.85 0.59
CA ALA A 122 9.90 -15.54 1.81
C ALA A 122 9.40 -14.22 2.43
N VAL A 123 9.26 -13.15 1.64
CA VAL A 123 8.77 -11.85 2.13
C VAL A 123 7.33 -11.94 2.65
N LEU A 124 6.44 -12.70 1.99
CA LEU A 124 5.06 -12.91 2.42
C LEU A 124 4.98 -13.51 3.83
N VAL A 125 5.80 -14.53 4.12
CA VAL A 125 5.89 -15.13 5.45
C VAL A 125 6.28 -14.07 6.49
N VAL A 126 7.26 -13.22 6.17
CA VAL A 126 7.66 -12.09 7.04
C VAL A 126 6.50 -11.13 7.30
N GLU A 127 5.75 -10.75 6.27
CA GLU A 127 4.61 -9.82 6.42
C GLU A 127 3.49 -10.42 7.28
N VAL A 128 3.22 -11.73 7.16
CA VAL A 128 2.24 -12.41 8.03
C VAL A 128 2.70 -12.38 9.49
N TYR A 129 3.97 -12.69 9.77
CA TYR A 129 4.49 -12.59 11.13
C TYR A 129 4.43 -11.17 11.69
N ARG A 130 4.76 -10.17 10.86
CA ARG A 130 4.64 -8.77 11.23
C ARG A 130 3.21 -8.42 11.63
N LEU A 131 2.23 -8.84 10.83
CA LEU A 131 0.82 -8.61 11.09
C LEU A 131 0.38 -9.23 12.42
N LEU A 132 0.78 -10.48 12.68
CA LEU A 132 0.45 -11.20 13.93
C LEU A 132 1.09 -10.58 15.18
N ASN A 133 2.16 -9.81 15.02
CA ASN A 133 2.80 -9.08 16.13
C ASN A 133 2.13 -7.73 16.41
N GLU A 134 1.47 -7.14 15.42
CA GLU A 134 0.85 -5.82 15.54
C GLU A 134 -0.64 -5.92 15.89
N GLU A 135 -1.33 -6.95 15.41
CA GLU A 135 -2.73 -7.23 15.72
C GLU A 135 -2.82 -8.37 16.75
N PRO A 136 -3.39 -8.13 17.95
CA PRO A 136 -3.57 -9.16 18.96
C PRO A 136 -4.37 -10.34 18.39
N ARG A 137 -3.98 -11.58 18.73
CA ARG A 137 -4.69 -12.80 18.31
C ARG A 137 -6.14 -12.89 18.80
N VAL A 138 -6.49 -12.08 19.81
CA VAL A 138 -7.82 -12.04 20.41
C VAL A 138 -8.85 -11.58 19.38
N GLY A 139 -9.84 -12.42 19.08
CA GLY A 139 -10.84 -12.21 18.03
C GLY A 139 -10.49 -12.83 16.67
N HIS A 140 -9.30 -13.40 16.51
CA HIS A 140 -8.83 -14.06 15.28
C HIS A 140 -8.42 -15.53 15.51
N GLU A 141 -8.78 -16.10 16.66
CA GLU A 141 -8.33 -17.41 17.15
C GLU A 141 -8.60 -18.51 16.11
N LYS A 142 -9.81 -18.52 15.55
CA LYS A 142 -10.20 -19.51 14.54
C LYS A 142 -9.34 -19.42 13.27
N THR A 143 -9.13 -18.21 12.77
CA THR A 143 -8.29 -17.97 11.57
C THR A 143 -6.84 -18.41 11.82
N TRP A 144 -6.35 -18.14 13.03
CA TRP A 144 -5.02 -18.54 13.45
C TRP A 144 -4.87 -20.06 13.55
N GLU A 145 -5.70 -20.71 14.36
CA GLU A 145 -5.57 -22.13 14.71
C GLU A 145 -5.86 -23.04 13.52
N GLU A 146 -6.89 -22.74 12.72
CA GLU A 146 -7.32 -23.62 11.64
C GLU A 146 -6.56 -23.42 10.32
N VAL A 147 -5.85 -22.30 10.15
CA VAL A 147 -5.28 -21.92 8.85
C VAL A 147 -3.83 -21.46 8.96
N LEU A 148 -3.58 -20.37 9.68
CA LEU A 148 -2.27 -19.70 9.61
C LEU A 148 -1.19 -20.45 10.38
N ALA A 149 -1.49 -20.98 11.56
CA ALA A 149 -0.49 -21.71 12.35
C ALA A 149 -0.02 -23.00 11.65
N PRO A 150 -0.90 -23.88 11.11
CA PRO A 150 -0.47 -25.03 10.34
C PRO A 150 0.33 -24.65 9.10
N TRP A 151 -0.14 -23.64 8.34
CA TRP A 151 0.53 -23.18 7.12
C TRP A 151 1.93 -22.61 7.40
N LEU A 152 2.09 -21.81 8.45
CA LEU A 152 3.39 -21.24 8.82
C LEU A 152 4.38 -22.32 9.27
N ALA A 153 3.91 -23.33 10.01
CA ALA A 153 4.75 -24.46 10.43
C ALA A 153 5.33 -25.22 9.22
N GLU A 154 4.57 -25.34 8.14
CA GLU A 154 5.00 -25.98 6.88
C GLU A 154 5.85 -25.05 6.00
N SER A 155 5.48 -23.77 5.90
CA SER A 155 6.02 -22.84 4.90
C SER A 155 7.33 -22.16 5.31
N MET A 156 7.79 -22.35 6.55
CA MET A 156 9.01 -21.71 7.04
C MET A 156 10.24 -22.17 6.24
N PRO A 157 10.94 -21.26 5.55
CA PRO A 157 12.22 -21.59 4.96
C PRO A 157 13.22 -21.90 6.07
N ARG A 158 13.81 -23.11 6.05
CA ARG A 158 14.88 -23.49 6.99
C ARG A 158 16.13 -22.61 6.84
N THR A 159 16.33 -22.06 5.63
CA THR A 159 17.39 -21.13 5.26
C THR A 159 16.92 -20.21 4.13
N PHE A 160 17.34 -18.94 4.15
CA PHE A 160 17.11 -18.02 3.02
C PHE A 160 18.13 -18.30 1.89
N PRO A 161 17.77 -18.10 0.61
CA PRO A 161 18.71 -18.29 -0.51
C PRO A 161 19.93 -17.35 -0.44
N GLU A 162 21.09 -17.80 -0.91
CA GLU A 162 22.27 -16.92 -1.07
C GLU A 162 21.97 -15.78 -2.06
N GLY A 163 22.29 -14.53 -1.68
CA GLY A 163 22.00 -13.33 -2.50
C GLY A 163 20.65 -12.66 -2.21
N PHE A 164 19.76 -13.34 -1.48
CA PHE A 164 18.76 -12.67 -0.65
C PHE A 164 19.52 -11.76 0.33
N PRO A 165 19.18 -10.49 0.59
CA PRO A 165 18.19 -9.58 0.04
C PRO A 165 18.93 -8.37 -0.61
N GLN A 166 19.67 -8.58 -1.71
CA GLN A 166 20.56 -7.58 -2.30
C GLN A 166 19.91 -6.26 -2.82
N GLY A 167 18.58 -6.15 -2.78
CA GLY A 167 17.83 -4.93 -3.12
C GLY A 167 17.15 -4.23 -1.93
N PHE A 168 17.37 -4.69 -0.70
CA PHE A 168 16.73 -4.11 0.48
C PHE A 168 17.68 -3.16 1.22
N PRO A 169 17.16 -2.13 1.91
CA PRO A 169 17.98 -1.29 2.79
C PRO A 169 18.75 -2.17 3.77
N ALA A 170 20.05 -1.90 3.95
CA ALA A 170 20.96 -2.75 4.75
C ALA A 170 20.45 -3.09 6.16
N ALA A 171 19.61 -2.24 6.75
CA ALA A 171 18.93 -2.51 8.02
C ALA A 171 17.94 -3.70 7.94
N PHE A 172 17.14 -3.77 6.87
CA PHE A 172 16.19 -4.88 6.64
C PHE A 172 16.94 -6.18 6.33
N THR A 173 18.02 -6.08 5.56
CA THR A 173 18.95 -7.18 5.27
C THR A 173 19.59 -7.76 6.53
N ARG A 174 19.99 -6.91 7.47
CA ARG A 174 20.60 -7.31 8.74
C ARG A 174 19.63 -8.08 9.63
N THR A 175 18.38 -7.63 9.74
CA THR A 175 17.32 -8.32 10.50
C THR A 175 16.98 -9.69 9.88
N LEU A 176 17.00 -9.83 8.56
CA LEU A 176 16.75 -11.11 7.87
C LEU A 176 17.89 -12.14 8.00
N TYR A 177 19.16 -11.69 8.03
CA TYR A 177 20.32 -12.59 8.02
C TYR A 177 20.79 -13.06 9.41
N GLN A 178 20.57 -12.28 10.46
CA GLN A 178 21.19 -12.54 11.76
C GLN A 178 20.46 -13.55 12.64
N THR A 179 19.30 -14.03 12.21
CA THR A 179 18.44 -14.85 13.06
C THR A 179 17.77 -15.95 12.26
N SER A 180 18.06 -17.20 12.62
CA SER A 180 17.24 -18.35 12.22
C SER A 180 15.81 -18.20 12.75
N GLY A 181 14.87 -18.91 12.11
CA GLY A 181 13.42 -18.68 12.14
C GLY A 181 12.78 -18.14 13.43
N GLU A 182 13.09 -18.66 14.61
CA GLU A 182 12.49 -18.18 15.86
C GLU A 182 13.03 -16.82 16.34
N ALA A 183 14.35 -16.60 16.20
CA ALA A 183 14.96 -15.33 16.58
C ALA A 183 14.60 -14.20 15.60
N PHE A 184 14.26 -14.55 14.34
CA PHE A 184 13.80 -13.61 13.32
C PHE A 184 12.43 -13.05 13.68
N VAL A 185 11.53 -13.92 14.14
CA VAL A 185 10.18 -13.56 14.59
C VAL A 185 10.25 -12.62 15.81
N LEU A 186 11.18 -12.84 16.74
CA LEU A 186 11.42 -11.96 17.91
C LEU A 186 12.10 -10.63 17.54
N ALA A 187 13.01 -10.62 16.56
CA ALA A 187 13.70 -9.41 16.11
C ALA A 187 12.75 -8.48 15.33
N CYS A 188 11.92 -9.02 14.43
CA CYS A 188 10.88 -8.24 13.75
C CYS A 188 9.86 -7.62 14.72
N ALA A 189 9.51 -8.31 15.81
CA ALA A 189 8.66 -7.76 16.86
C ALA A 189 9.32 -6.57 17.59
N ARG A 190 10.65 -6.56 17.71
CA ARG A 190 11.42 -5.50 18.39
C ARG A 190 11.56 -4.24 17.54
N ASP A 191 11.79 -4.38 16.23
CA ASP A 191 11.89 -3.27 15.28
C ASP A 191 10.52 -2.58 15.06
N ALA A 192 9.42 -3.34 15.05
CA ALA A 192 8.06 -2.79 15.02
C ALA A 192 7.75 -1.93 16.27
N HIS A 193 8.33 -2.28 17.42
CA HIS A 193 8.19 -1.53 18.67
C HIS A 193 8.96 -0.20 18.68
N ILE A 194 9.99 -0.05 17.85
CA ILE A 194 10.73 1.21 17.68
C ILE A 194 9.96 2.15 16.75
N ALA A 195 9.42 1.63 15.64
CA ALA A 195 8.60 2.42 14.72
C ALA A 195 7.32 2.98 15.37
N SER A 196 6.68 2.22 16.27
CA SER A 196 5.49 2.71 16.99
C SER A 196 5.78 3.71 18.11
N ARG A 197 7.02 3.80 18.60
CA ARG A 197 7.43 4.77 19.64
C ARG A 197 7.83 6.13 19.08
N THR A 198 8.20 6.21 17.80
CA THR A 198 8.54 7.47 17.12
C THR A 198 7.37 8.14 16.41
N ALA A 199 6.21 7.47 16.33
CA ALA A 199 4.98 8.12 15.91
C ALA A 199 4.49 9.06 17.04
N PRO A 200 4.23 10.35 16.79
CA PRO A 200 3.57 11.18 17.78
C PRO A 200 2.21 10.57 18.12
N GLY A 201 1.90 10.49 19.42
CA GLY A 201 0.65 9.89 19.91
C GLY A 201 -0.59 10.51 19.26
N PRO A 202 -1.72 9.78 19.20
CA PRO A 202 -2.92 10.26 18.52
C PRO A 202 -3.33 11.62 19.09
N SER A 203 -3.33 12.63 18.21
CA SER A 203 -3.87 13.95 18.53
C SER A 203 -5.36 13.78 18.89
N PRO A 204 -5.86 14.44 19.95
CA PRO A 204 -7.23 14.26 20.41
C PRO A 204 -8.23 14.57 19.29
N ALA A 205 -9.25 13.72 19.17
CA ALA A 205 -10.26 13.79 18.12
C ALA A 205 -10.90 15.20 18.06
N PRO A 206 -11.03 15.82 16.88
CA PRO A 206 -11.75 17.08 16.76
C PRO A 206 -13.23 16.86 17.13
N LYS A 207 -13.76 17.76 17.95
CA LYS A 207 -15.19 17.79 18.31
C LYS A 207 -16.02 17.88 17.03
N SER A 208 -17.04 17.03 16.95
CA SER A 208 -17.98 16.94 15.83
C SER A 208 -18.41 18.32 15.33
N PHE A 209 -18.16 18.60 14.06
CA PHE A 209 -18.66 19.79 13.38
C PHE A 209 -20.17 19.66 13.23
N SER A 210 -20.93 20.50 13.94
CA SER A 210 -22.35 20.70 13.67
C SER A 210 -22.48 21.77 12.59
N PRO A 211 -23.19 21.53 11.47
CA PRO A 211 -23.31 22.53 10.42
C PRO A 211 -24.25 23.64 10.91
N ALA A 212 -23.66 24.75 11.37
CA ALA A 212 -24.39 26.00 11.53
C ALA A 212 -24.76 26.52 10.14
N ARG A 213 -26.05 26.78 9.96
CA ARG A 213 -26.73 27.26 8.77
C ARG A 213 -26.08 28.57 8.27
N ALA A 214 -25.26 28.49 7.22
CA ALA A 214 -24.66 29.66 6.60
C ALA A 214 -25.73 30.44 5.81
N ALA A 215 -25.92 31.71 6.18
CA ALA A 215 -26.74 32.65 5.44
C ALA A 215 -26.10 32.94 4.06
N ALA A 216 -26.94 33.02 3.03
CA ALA A 216 -26.54 33.29 1.65
C ALA A 216 -25.91 34.69 1.51
N ALA A 217 -24.65 34.74 1.07
CA ALA A 217 -24.04 35.94 0.51
C ALA A 217 -24.21 35.90 -1.02
N VAL A 218 -24.99 36.83 -1.55
CA VAL A 218 -25.19 37.02 -2.99
C VAL A 218 -23.92 37.65 -3.56
N ALA A 219 -23.16 36.92 -4.38
CA ALA A 219 -22.01 37.44 -5.11
C ALA A 219 -22.48 38.17 -6.37
N HIS A 220 -22.18 39.47 -6.48
CA HIS A 220 -22.38 40.23 -7.72
C HIS A 220 -21.37 39.76 -8.79
N THR A 221 -21.89 39.23 -9.90
CA THR A 221 -21.10 38.83 -11.08
C THR A 221 -21.07 39.97 -12.11
N CYS A 222 -19.95 40.11 -12.83
CA CYS A 222 -19.85 41.01 -13.98
C CYS A 222 -20.55 40.39 -15.20
N GLU A 223 -21.55 41.07 -15.76
CA GLU A 223 -22.42 40.55 -16.83
C GLU A 223 -21.69 40.11 -18.10
N ILE A 224 -20.53 40.70 -18.40
CA ILE A 224 -19.80 40.42 -19.64
C ILE A 224 -19.02 39.09 -19.58
N HIS A 225 -18.42 38.77 -18.43
CA HIS A 225 -17.45 37.67 -18.35
C HIS A 225 -17.79 36.57 -17.33
N ARG A 226 -18.84 36.72 -16.50
CA ARG A 226 -19.31 35.73 -15.51
C ARG A 226 -18.19 35.05 -14.70
N LEU A 227 -17.16 35.79 -14.30
CA LEU A 227 -16.11 35.33 -13.39
C LEU A 227 -16.36 35.82 -11.96
N PRO A 228 -15.90 35.08 -10.94
CA PRO A 228 -16.20 35.35 -9.52
C PRO A 228 -15.39 36.50 -8.89
N GLU A 229 -14.50 37.18 -9.64
CA GLU A 229 -13.73 38.33 -9.14
C GLU A 229 -13.68 39.50 -10.14
N PRO A 230 -13.53 40.76 -9.69
CA PRO A 230 -13.59 41.92 -10.58
C PRO A 230 -12.43 41.94 -11.58
N CYS A 231 -12.80 41.87 -12.86
CA CYS A 231 -11.87 41.90 -13.99
C CYS A 231 -11.06 43.21 -14.01
N ARG A 232 -9.72 43.13 -14.07
CA ARG A 232 -8.83 44.32 -14.08
C ARG A 232 -9.08 45.27 -15.27
N GLY A 233 -9.60 44.76 -16.39
CA GLY A 233 -9.98 45.60 -17.54
C GLY A 233 -11.22 46.46 -17.29
N CYS A 234 -12.18 45.96 -16.52
CA CYS A 234 -13.46 46.60 -16.24
C CYS A 234 -13.35 47.73 -15.19
N ALA A 235 -12.26 47.75 -14.42
CA ALA A 235 -11.99 48.77 -13.41
C ALA A 235 -11.47 50.09 -14.03
N ALA A 236 -10.91 50.04 -15.24
CA ALA A 236 -10.38 51.21 -15.93
C ALA A 236 -11.48 52.10 -16.53
N ASP A 237 -12.58 51.52 -17.03
CA ASP A 237 -13.66 52.25 -17.70
C ASP A 237 -14.60 53.01 -16.72
N ARG A 238 -14.57 52.69 -15.43
CA ARG A 238 -15.41 53.36 -14.42
C ARG A 238 -14.89 54.73 -13.96
N LYS A 239 -13.70 55.16 -14.38
CA LYS A 239 -13.16 56.50 -14.05
C LYS A 239 -13.43 57.58 -15.10
N ALA A 240 -14.18 57.29 -16.16
CA ALA A 240 -14.43 58.23 -17.26
C ALA A 240 -15.89 58.73 -17.38
N SER A 241 -16.81 58.33 -16.49
CA SER A 241 -18.19 58.81 -16.54
C SER A 241 -18.71 59.16 -15.15
N THR A 242 -18.88 60.47 -14.94
CA THR A 242 -19.62 61.19 -13.87
C THR A 242 -19.15 61.03 -12.43
#